data_AF-A0A1X1D4V3-F1
#
_entry.id   AF-A0A1X1D4V3-F1
#
_cell.length_a   1.000
_cell.length_b   1.000
_cell.length_c   1.000
_cell.angle_alpha   90.00
_cell.angle_beta   90.00
_cell.angle_gamma   90.00
#
_symmetry.space_group_name_H-M   'P 1'
#
loop_
_entity.id
_entity.type
_entity.pdbx_description
1 polymer ?
#
loop_
_entity_poly.entity_id
_entity_poly.type
_entity_poly.pdbx_seq_one_letter_code
_entity_poly.pdbx_strand_id
1 'polypeptide(L)'
;MTYEDLYRRIAQIVFSCGPKGARELIVKAELFADDEGGEYQFDYLDENGEPDWFEPDAQAIGDLTEALKDFQQYFVDNEMTEGKPVWNKCIVVINVPEESISIDVQYE
;
A
#
# COMPACT_ATOMS: atom_id res chain seq x y z
N MET A 1 -13.28 5.14 -10.27
CA MET A 1 -12.67 3.88 -9.77
C MET A 1 -13.43 3.50 -8.52
N THR A 2 -13.79 2.24 -8.31
CA THR A 2 -14.45 1.82 -7.06
C THR A 2 -13.41 1.59 -5.96
N TYR A 3 -13.85 1.50 -4.70
CA TYR A 3 -13.00 1.11 -3.58
C TYR A 3 -12.33 -0.25 -3.82
N GLU A 4 -13.07 -1.22 -4.34
CA GLU A 4 -12.58 -2.57 -4.65
C GLU A 4 -11.53 -2.57 -5.77
N ASP A 5 -11.72 -1.73 -6.80
CA ASP A 5 -10.74 -1.58 -7.88
C ASP A 5 -9.40 -1.02 -7.34
N LEU A 6 -9.45 -0.07 -6.41
CA LEU A 6 -8.27 0.52 -5.78
C LEU A 6 -7.53 -0.50 -4.92
N TYR A 7 -8.25 -1.24 -4.07
CA TYR A 7 -7.68 -2.34 -3.29
C TYR A 7 -6.98 -3.37 -4.18
N ARG A 8 -7.65 -3.77 -5.27
CA ARG A 8 -7.09 -4.73 -6.21
C ARG A 8 -5.84 -4.18 -6.92
N ARG A 9 -5.85 -2.92 -7.35
CA ARG A 9 -4.68 -2.27 -7.99
C ARG A 9 -3.49 -2.24 -7.04
N ILE A 10 -3.70 -1.80 -5.79
CA ILE A 10 -2.65 -1.76 -4.75
C ILE A 10 -2.13 -3.18 -4.47
N ALA A 11 -3.03 -4.15 -4.30
CA ALA A 11 -2.65 -5.54 -4.07
C ALA A 11 -1.79 -6.09 -5.22
N GLN A 12 -2.18 -5.84 -6.46
CA GLN A 12 -1.44 -6.32 -7.64
C GLN A 12 -0.04 -5.71 -7.73
N ILE A 13 0.11 -4.41 -7.44
CA ILE A 13 1.41 -3.74 -7.48
C ILE A 13 2.34 -4.34 -6.42
N VAL A 14 1.91 -4.39 -5.17
CA VAL A 14 2.73 -4.90 -4.05
C VAL A 14 3.05 -6.39 -4.24
N PHE A 15 2.08 -7.21 -4.67
CA PHE A 15 2.33 -8.62 -4.94
C PHE A 15 3.32 -8.84 -6.08
N SER A 16 3.26 -8.03 -7.13
CA SER A 16 4.12 -8.20 -8.32
C SER A 16 5.58 -7.82 -8.07
N CYS A 17 5.86 -6.90 -7.14
CA CYS A 17 7.22 -6.52 -6.77
C CYS A 17 7.78 -7.30 -5.57
N GLY A 18 6.95 -8.08 -4.88
CA GLY A 18 7.35 -8.91 -3.75
C GLY A 18 8.26 -10.09 -4.16
N PRO A 19 9.11 -10.56 -3.24
CA PRO A 19 9.97 -11.71 -3.49
C PRO A 19 9.17 -13.00 -3.64
N LYS A 20 9.68 -13.92 -4.45
CA LYS A 20 9.09 -15.26 -4.59
C LYS A 20 9.17 -16.02 -3.27
N GLY A 21 8.09 -16.71 -2.91
CA GLY A 21 8.02 -17.48 -1.67
C GLY A 21 7.66 -16.63 -0.44
N ALA A 22 7.41 -15.33 -0.60
CA ALA A 22 6.80 -14.54 0.46
C ALA A 22 5.42 -15.09 0.80
N ARG A 23 5.17 -15.33 2.09
CA ARG A 23 3.82 -15.64 2.59
C ARG A 23 3.06 -14.37 2.97
N GLU A 24 3.78 -13.31 3.31
CA GLU A 24 3.21 -12.02 3.70
C GLU A 24 4.07 -10.89 3.14
N LEU A 25 3.46 -9.86 2.57
CA LEU A 25 4.11 -8.65 2.11
C LEU A 25 3.57 -7.49 2.93
N ILE A 26 4.45 -6.67 3.49
CA ILE A 26 4.09 -5.58 4.39
C ILE A 26 4.74 -4.30 3.85
N VAL A 27 3.91 -3.32 3.51
CA VAL A 27 4.36 -2.01 3.04
C VAL A 27 3.88 -0.94 4.00
N LYS A 28 4.81 -0.19 4.58
CA LYS A 28 4.49 1.02 5.33
C LYS A 28 4.79 2.20 4.44
N ALA A 29 3.81 3.07 4.24
CA ALA A 29 3.92 4.24 3.40
C ALA A 29 3.57 5.50 4.18
N GLU A 30 4.31 6.57 3.92
CA GLU A 30 4.01 7.94 4.34
C GLU A 30 4.05 8.85 3.11
N LEU A 31 2.90 9.35 2.68
CA LEU A 31 2.75 10.18 1.49
C LEU A 31 3.02 11.65 1.83
N PHE A 32 3.83 12.29 0.99
CA PHE A 32 4.08 13.72 1.13
C PHE A 32 2.88 14.56 0.65
N ALA A 33 2.76 15.76 1.23
CA ALA A 33 1.67 16.68 0.93
C ALA A 33 1.81 17.37 -0.44
N ASP A 34 3.01 17.46 -0.99
CA ASP A 34 3.38 18.19 -2.22
C ASP A 34 3.39 17.32 -3.49
N ASP A 35 2.65 16.21 -3.46
CA ASP A 35 2.28 15.37 -4.62
C ASP A 35 3.41 14.55 -5.28
N GLU A 36 4.67 14.74 -4.86
CA GLU A 36 5.84 14.06 -5.46
C GLU A 36 6.42 12.95 -4.56
N GLY A 37 5.59 11.97 -4.20
CA GLY A 37 6.06 10.71 -3.62
C GLY A 37 5.72 10.50 -2.15
N GLY A 38 6.61 9.79 -1.48
CA GLY A 38 6.47 9.39 -0.08
C GLY A 38 7.67 8.57 0.40
N GLU A 39 7.69 8.29 1.69
CA GLU A 39 8.62 7.33 2.29
C GLU A 39 7.97 5.95 2.35
N TYR A 40 8.77 4.92 2.04
CA TYR A 40 8.30 3.55 1.98
C TYR A 40 9.25 2.60 2.71
N GLN A 41 8.68 1.65 3.43
CA GLN A 41 9.36 0.47 3.94
C GLN A 41 8.69 -0.77 3.35
N PHE A 42 9.50 -1.68 2.80
CA PHE A 42 9.04 -2.92 2.16
C PHE A 42 9.64 -4.11 2.91
N ASP A 43 8.79 -4.75 3.74
CA ASP A 43 9.13 -5.94 4.51
C ASP A 43 8.34 -7.15 3.99
N TYR A 44 8.83 -8.36 4.23
CA TYR A 44 8.08 -9.57 3.97
C TYR A 44 8.38 -10.65 5.00
N LEU A 45 7.48 -11.63 5.09
CA LEU A 45 7.74 -12.91 5.75
C LEU A 45 7.96 -13.96 4.67
N ASP A 46 9.04 -14.72 4.78
CA ASP A 46 9.32 -15.84 3.87
C ASP A 46 8.39 -17.05 4.13
N GLU A 47 8.57 -18.14 3.39
CA GLU A 47 7.75 -19.35 3.53
C GLU A 47 7.80 -19.97 4.95
N ASN A 48 8.89 -19.74 5.70
CA ASN A 48 9.08 -20.20 7.06
C ASN A 48 8.54 -19.21 8.11
N GLY A 49 8.12 -18.01 7.70
CA GLY A 49 7.72 -16.92 8.58
C GLY A 49 8.89 -16.11 9.13
N GLU A 50 10.07 -16.22 8.53
CA GLU A 50 11.23 -15.41 8.88
C GLU A 50 11.11 -14.02 8.22
N PRO A 51 11.35 -12.93 8.96
CA PRO A 51 11.25 -11.58 8.42
C PRO A 51 12.50 -11.19 7.64
N ASP A 52 12.31 -10.54 6.50
CA ASP A 52 13.36 -9.88 5.73
C ASP A 52 12.78 -8.68 4.96
N TRP A 53 13.63 -7.89 4.32
CA TRP A 53 13.24 -6.71 3.55
C TRP A 53 13.50 -6.92 2.04
N PHE A 54 12.85 -6.12 1.22
CA PHE A 54 13.10 -6.11 -0.22
C PHE A 54 13.10 -4.69 -0.78
N GLU A 55 13.77 -4.49 -1.90
CA GLU A 55 13.78 -3.22 -2.62
C GLU A 55 13.06 -3.40 -3.96
N PRO A 56 11.84 -2.84 -4.12
CA PRO A 56 11.18 -2.82 -5.42
C PRO A 56 11.87 -1.84 -6.37
N ASP A 57 11.63 -2.00 -7.67
CA ASP A 57 12.12 -1.04 -8.65
C ASP A 57 11.39 0.31 -8.56
N ALA A 58 12.00 1.35 -9.13
CA ALA A 58 11.46 2.70 -9.09
C ALA A 58 10.09 2.83 -9.79
N GLN A 59 9.79 1.97 -10.76
CA GLN A 59 8.51 1.97 -11.44
C GLN A 59 7.40 1.46 -10.50
N ALA A 60 7.63 0.36 -9.79
CA ALA A 60 6.69 -0.17 -8.80
C ALA A 60 6.42 0.83 -7.66
N ILE A 61 7.43 1.57 -7.21
CA ILE A 61 7.26 2.64 -6.21
C ILE A 61 6.39 3.76 -6.77
N GLY A 62 6.64 4.20 -8.00
CA GLY A 62 5.83 5.23 -8.67
C GLY A 62 4.38 4.79 -8.86
N ASP A 63 4.16 3.58 -9.38
CA ASP A 63 2.83 3.00 -9.59
C ASP A 63 2.06 2.87 -8.27
N LEU A 64 2.74 2.46 -7.18
CA LEU A 64 2.14 2.38 -5.85
C LEU A 64 1.80 3.76 -5.29
N THR A 65 2.67 4.74 -5.46
CA THR A 65 2.43 6.13 -5.06
C THR A 65 1.15 6.65 -5.71
N GLU A 66 1.04 6.51 -7.02
CA GLU A 66 -0.11 6.98 -7.79
C GLU A 66 -1.40 6.25 -7.34
N ALA A 67 -1.33 4.92 -7.13
CA ALA A 67 -2.47 4.15 -6.64
C ALA A 67 -2.93 4.56 -5.22
N LEU A 68 -2.00 4.88 -4.32
CA LEU A 68 -2.32 5.37 -2.97
C LEU A 68 -2.87 6.80 -2.99
N LYS A 69 -2.42 7.65 -3.91
CA LYS A 69 -3.00 8.99 -4.13
C LYS A 69 -4.43 8.91 -4.65
N ASP A 70 -4.70 8.03 -5.62
CA ASP A 70 -6.07 7.76 -6.07
C ASP A 70 -6.94 7.24 -4.91
N PHE A 71 -6.34 6.47 -3.99
CA PHE A 71 -7.02 6.00 -2.78
C PHE A 71 -7.29 7.13 -1.77
N GLN A 72 -6.36 8.07 -1.56
CA GLN A 72 -6.62 9.30 -0.80
C GLN A 72 -7.78 10.10 -1.42
N GLN A 73 -7.75 10.30 -2.73
CA GLN A 73 -8.78 11.06 -3.44
C GLN A 73 -10.16 10.40 -3.30
N TYR A 74 -10.23 9.06 -3.33
CA TYR A 74 -11.47 8.34 -3.09
C TYR A 74 -12.09 8.66 -1.72
N PHE A 75 -11.28 8.77 -0.66
CA PHE A 75 -11.78 9.14 0.67
C PHE A 75 -12.35 10.56 0.69
N VAL A 76 -11.71 11.48 -0.01
CA VAL A 76 -12.16 12.87 -0.13
C VAL A 76 -13.48 12.95 -0.90
N ASP A 77 -13.54 12.31 -2.08
CA ASP A 77 -14.70 12.37 -2.98
C ASP A 77 -15.95 11.71 -2.39
N ASN A 78 -15.77 10.76 -1.46
CA ASN A 78 -16.86 10.02 -0.83
C ASN A 78 -17.12 10.46 0.64
N GLU A 79 -16.61 11.64 1.05
CA GLU A 79 -16.82 12.23 2.38
C GLU A 79 -16.41 11.31 3.56
N MET A 80 -15.43 10.42 3.33
CA MET A 80 -14.98 9.43 4.31
C MET A 80 -13.96 9.99 5.32
N THR A 81 -13.58 11.26 5.21
CA THR A 81 -12.63 11.91 6.11
C THR A 81 -13.29 12.55 7.33
N GLU A 82 -14.63 12.56 7.41
CA GLU A 82 -15.40 13.19 8.49
C GLU A 82 -15.01 14.66 8.76
N GLY A 83 -14.62 15.39 7.71
CA GLY A 83 -14.19 16.80 7.79
C GLY A 83 -12.76 17.00 8.28
N LYS A 84 -11.97 15.93 8.46
CA LYS A 84 -10.54 15.98 8.76
C LYS A 84 -9.71 15.98 7.46
N PRO A 85 -8.42 16.35 7.53
CA PRO A 85 -7.47 16.05 6.46
C PRO A 85 -7.50 14.55 6.11
N VAL A 86 -7.26 14.22 4.84
CA VAL A 86 -7.09 12.83 4.42
C VAL A 86 -5.85 12.23 5.11
N TRP A 87 -5.90 10.93 5.41
CA TRP A 87 -4.79 10.18 5.98
C TRP A 87 -3.52 10.38 5.13
N ASN A 88 -2.34 10.38 5.74
CA ASN A 88 -1.06 10.47 5.03
C ASN A 88 -0.16 9.24 5.23
N LYS A 89 -0.49 8.36 6.18
CA LYS A 89 0.22 7.10 6.41
C LYS A 89 -0.69 5.91 6.18
N CYS A 90 -0.13 4.81 5.70
CA CYS A 90 -0.85 3.54 5.68
C CYS A 90 0.07 2.33 5.83
N ILE A 91 -0.50 1.23 6.30
CA ILE A 91 0.13 -0.08 6.29
C ILE A 91 -0.67 -1.00 5.38
N VAL A 92 -0.05 -1.44 4.29
CA VAL A 92 -0.60 -2.45 3.37
C VAL A 92 -0.05 -3.80 3.76
N VAL A 93 -0.92 -4.79 3.92
CA VAL A 93 -0.53 -6.18 4.18
C VAL A 93 -1.18 -7.08 3.13
N ILE A 94 -0.39 -7.85 2.41
CA ILE A 94 -0.87 -8.93 1.53
C ILE A 94 -0.56 -10.26 2.20
N ASN A 95 -1.60 -11.04 2.49
CA ASN A 95 -1.45 -12.43 2.87
C ASN A 95 -1.57 -13.30 1.61
N VAL A 96 -0.45 -13.88 1.18
CA VAL A 96 -0.37 -14.64 -0.08
C VAL A 96 -1.17 -15.95 0.00
N PRO A 97 -1.06 -16.77 1.06
CA PRO A 97 -1.89 -17.98 1.21
C PRO A 97 -3.39 -17.73 1.27
N GLU A 98 -3.83 -16.62 1.88
CA GLU A 98 -5.25 -16.28 2.00
C GLU A 98 -5.79 -15.49 0.82
N GLU A 99 -4.93 -15.12 -0.14
CA GLU A 99 -5.26 -14.26 -1.28
C GLU A 99 -5.98 -12.97 -0.85
N SER A 100 -5.52 -12.37 0.25
CA SER A 100 -6.18 -11.24 0.90
C SER A 100 -5.27 -10.03 1.04
N ILE A 101 -5.89 -8.85 1.09
CA ILE A 101 -5.22 -7.57 1.33
C ILE A 101 -5.92 -6.84 2.50
N SER A 102 -5.12 -6.24 3.36
CA SER A 102 -5.55 -5.24 4.34
C SER A 102 -4.82 -3.93 4.09
N ILE A 103 -5.52 -2.81 4.27
CA ILE A 103 -4.93 -1.47 4.24
C ILE A 103 -5.43 -0.74 5.48
N ASP A 104 -4.51 -0.45 6.39
CA ASP A 104 -4.76 0.34 7.60
C ASP A 104 -4.29 1.77 7.36
N VAL A 105 -5.24 2.71 7.27
CA VAL A 105 -4.96 4.13 7.04
C VAL A 105 -4.84 4.88 8.36
N GLN A 106 -3.86 5.77 8.45
CA GLN A 106 -3.49 6.49 9.66
C GLN A 106 -3.49 8.00 9.41
N TYR A 107 -4.16 8.71 10.30
CA TYR A 107 -4.25 10.18 10.28
C TYR A 107 -3.18 10.76 11.20
N GLU A 108 -2.72 11.98 10.91
CA GLU A 108 -1.89 12.76 11.84
C GLU A 108 -2.61 13.14 13.13
#